data_AF-A0A8T5TRI8-F1
#
_entry.id   AF-A0A8T5TRI8-F1
#
_cell.length_a   1.000
_cell.length_b   1.000
_cell.length_c   1.000
_cell.angle_alpha   90.00
_cell.angle_beta   90.00
_cell.angle_gamma   90.00
#
_symmetry.space_group_name_H-M   'P 1'
#
loop_
_entity.id
_entity.type
_entity.pdbx_description
1 polymer ?
#
loop_
_entity_poly.entity_id
_entity_poly.type
_entity_poly.pdbx_seq_one_letter_code
_entity_poly.pdbx_strand_id
1 'polypeptide(L)'
;MFTKEDVEILAYQRYTSGEDYDKSVWFLAELVVKILKNVKNGYDIKPLETDNLVLLLSDNVDGGLIEPNKGEVKELAEVIYNEHPEKSKLHFFIAEKQLLLNEIRKVIKENSTNQ
;
A
#
# COMPACT_ATOMS: atom_id res chain seq x y z
N MET A 1 13.56 -3.95 -5.80
CA MET A 1 13.57 -2.93 -4.73
C MET A 1 13.50 -1.56 -5.38
N PHE A 2 12.53 -0.74 -4.95
CA PHE A 2 12.36 0.64 -5.43
C PHE A 2 13.26 1.61 -4.66
N THR A 3 13.49 2.78 -5.24
CA THR A 3 14.35 3.84 -4.69
C THR A 3 13.50 4.98 -4.10
N LYS A 4 14.15 5.87 -3.32
CA LYS A 4 13.51 7.09 -2.82
C LYS A 4 13.04 7.99 -3.97
N GLU A 5 13.79 8.03 -5.07
CA GLU A 5 13.44 8.80 -6.27
C GLU A 5 12.16 8.28 -6.92
N ASP A 6 11.96 6.96 -6.98
CA ASP A 6 10.72 6.36 -7.48
C ASP A 6 9.49 6.80 -6.66
N VAL A 7 9.64 6.89 -5.33
CA VAL A 7 8.58 7.37 -4.42
C VAL A 7 8.29 8.84 -4.70
N GLU A 8 9.32 9.67 -4.80
CA GLU A 8 9.19 11.12 -5.04
C GLU A 8 8.51 11.43 -6.37
N ILE A 9 8.87 10.69 -7.44
CA ILE A 9 8.25 10.83 -8.77
C ILE A 9 6.75 10.53 -8.69
N LEU A 10 6.37 9.39 -8.09
CA LEU A 10 4.96 9.00 -7.99
C LEU A 10 4.16 9.93 -7.06
N ALA A 11 4.75 10.37 -5.95
CA ALA A 11 4.12 11.31 -5.03
C ALA A 11 3.86 12.66 -5.73
N TYR A 12 4.80 13.13 -6.54
CA TYR A 12 4.65 14.35 -7.33
C TYR A 12 3.58 14.21 -8.42
N GLN A 13 3.55 13.08 -9.14
CA GLN A 13 2.48 12.79 -10.11
C GLN A 13 1.10 12.82 -9.44
N ARG A 14 0.98 12.27 -8.24
CA ARG A 14 -0.29 12.32 -7.49
C ARG A 14 -0.62 13.72 -6.97
N TYR A 15 0.38 14.49 -6.55
CA TYR A 15 0.17 15.89 -6.17
C TYR A 15 -0.41 16.72 -7.33
N THR A 16 0.13 16.53 -8.53
CA THR A 16 -0.31 17.26 -9.73
C THR A 16 -1.68 16.83 -10.26
N SER A 17 -2.21 15.67 -9.85
CA SER A 17 -3.54 15.21 -10.25
C SER A 17 -4.68 16.01 -9.59
N GLY A 18 -4.39 16.72 -8.48
CA GLY A 18 -5.38 17.51 -7.75
C GLY A 18 -6.44 16.68 -7.00
N GLU A 19 -6.18 15.40 -6.76
CA GLU A 19 -7.14 14.49 -6.13
C GLU A 19 -7.58 14.96 -4.73
N ASP A 20 -8.81 14.65 -4.35
CA ASP A 20 -9.39 15.07 -3.08
C ASP A 20 -8.71 14.38 -1.87
N TYR A 21 -8.74 15.06 -0.71
CA TYR A 21 -8.13 14.54 0.52
C TYR A 21 -8.77 13.23 0.96
N ASP A 22 -10.10 13.16 1.01
CA ASP A 22 -10.83 11.99 1.51
C ASP A 22 -10.60 10.79 0.59
N LYS A 23 -10.51 11.04 -0.72
CA LYS A 23 -10.13 10.02 -1.70
C LYS A 23 -8.71 9.50 -1.49
N SER A 24 -7.78 10.39 -1.15
CA SER A 24 -6.39 10.02 -0.88
C SER A 24 -6.29 9.17 0.39
N VAL A 25 -7.03 9.53 1.44
CA VAL A 25 -7.14 8.76 2.68
C VAL A 25 -7.69 7.36 2.40
N TRP A 26 -8.81 7.29 1.68
CA TRP A 26 -9.44 6.01 1.33
C TRP A 26 -8.51 5.12 0.53
N PHE A 27 -7.83 5.70 -0.45
CA PHE A 27 -6.91 4.96 -1.32
C PHE A 27 -5.68 4.45 -0.55
N LEU A 28 -5.13 5.25 0.37
CA LEU A 28 -4.05 4.79 1.23
C LEU A 28 -4.50 3.60 2.11
N ALA A 29 -5.69 3.70 2.71
CA ALA A 29 -6.24 2.61 3.51
C ALA A 29 -6.41 1.33 2.68
N GLU A 30 -6.96 1.44 1.47
CA GLU A 30 -7.13 0.31 0.55
C GLU A 30 -5.80 -0.39 0.24
N LEU A 31 -4.75 0.38 -0.07
CA LEU A 31 -3.42 -0.16 -0.34
C LEU A 31 -2.86 -0.91 0.87
N VAL A 32 -2.96 -0.33 2.06
CA VAL A 32 -2.41 -0.91 3.29
C VAL A 32 -3.14 -2.21 3.63
N VAL A 33 -4.48 -2.22 3.66
CA VAL A 33 -5.24 -3.45 3.94
C VAL A 33 -4.91 -4.53 2.90
N LYS A 34 -4.81 -4.16 1.62
CA LYS A 34 -4.45 -5.09 0.57
C LYS A 34 -3.07 -5.68 0.79
N ILE A 35 -2.08 -4.87 1.16
CA ILE A 35 -0.74 -5.38 1.47
C ILE A 35 -0.79 -6.35 2.65
N LEU A 36 -1.42 -5.95 3.76
CA LEU A 36 -1.56 -6.75 4.99
C LEU A 36 -2.13 -8.15 4.74
N LYS A 37 -3.14 -8.26 3.87
CA LYS A 37 -3.75 -9.56 3.54
C LYS A 37 -2.81 -10.50 2.76
N ASN A 38 -1.83 -9.95 2.05
CA ASN A 38 -1.00 -10.68 1.11
C ASN A 38 0.42 -10.97 1.65
N VAL A 39 0.75 -10.52 2.86
CA VAL A 39 2.07 -10.74 3.47
C VAL A 39 1.95 -11.39 4.86
N LYS A 40 2.90 -12.24 5.22
CA LYS A 40 2.85 -13.07 6.43
C LYS A 40 3.21 -12.31 7.72
N ASN A 41 4.09 -11.33 7.62
CA ASN A 41 4.53 -10.45 8.72
C ASN A 41 3.99 -9.02 8.55
N GLY A 42 2.77 -8.88 8.03
CA GLY A 42 2.21 -7.58 7.66
C GLY A 42 1.94 -6.65 8.83
N TYR A 43 1.82 -7.16 10.05
CA TYR A 43 1.41 -6.39 11.23
C TYR A 43 2.24 -5.13 11.51
N ASP A 44 3.48 -5.06 10.99
CA ASP A 44 4.35 -3.89 11.13
C ASP A 44 4.07 -2.78 10.10
N ILE A 45 3.28 -3.06 9.05
CA ILE A 45 2.95 -2.12 7.97
C ILE A 45 1.90 -1.15 8.46
N LYS A 46 2.34 0.06 8.79
CA LYS A 46 1.47 1.16 9.19
C LYS A 46 1.19 2.11 8.03
N PRO A 47 0.01 2.74 7.99
CA PRO A 47 -0.35 3.64 6.90
C PRO A 47 0.55 4.88 6.81
N LEU A 48 1.05 5.39 7.94
CA LEU A 48 1.84 6.62 8.03
C LEU A 48 3.30 6.40 8.43
N GLU A 49 3.84 5.22 8.14
CA GLU A 49 5.25 4.89 8.37
C GLU A 49 5.88 4.33 7.10
N THR A 50 7.19 4.51 6.95
CA THR A 50 7.97 3.90 5.87
C THR A 50 8.38 2.50 6.26
N ASP A 51 8.12 1.51 5.38
CA ASP A 51 8.42 0.11 5.68
C ASP A 51 9.69 -0.38 4.97
N ASN A 52 10.61 -0.96 5.74
CA ASN A 52 11.77 -1.70 5.22
C ASN A 52 11.50 -3.20 5.33
N LEU A 53 10.84 -3.79 4.33
CA LEU A 53 10.38 -5.18 4.41
C LEU A 53 11.23 -6.17 3.62
N VAL A 54 11.59 -7.26 4.32
CA VAL A 54 11.80 -8.57 3.70
C VAL A 54 10.43 -9.21 3.53
N LEU A 55 9.90 -9.19 2.31
CA LEU A 55 8.54 -9.64 2.01
C LEU A 55 8.45 -11.17 1.97
N LEU A 56 7.63 -11.75 2.86
CA LEU A 56 7.16 -13.13 2.77
C LEU A 56 5.66 -13.11 2.44
N LEU A 57 5.26 -13.83 1.40
CA LEU A 57 3.85 -13.96 1.02
C LEU A 57 3.07 -14.73 2.09
N SER A 58 1.79 -14.37 2.25
CA SER A 58 0.86 -15.13 3.09
C SER A 58 0.60 -16.52 2.49
N ASP A 59 0.40 -17.53 3.34
CA ASP A 59 0.15 -18.91 2.90
C ASP A 59 -1.16 -19.07 2.12
N ASN A 60 -2.07 -18.09 2.21
CA ASN A 60 -3.35 -18.10 1.52
C ASN A 60 -3.30 -17.46 0.12
N VAL A 61 -2.12 -17.05 -0.34
CA VAL A 61 -1.92 -16.38 -1.64
C VAL A 61 -1.73 -17.44 -2.73
N ASP A 62 -2.83 -17.89 -3.33
CA ASP A 62 -2.85 -18.90 -4.40
C ASP A 62 -2.74 -18.27 -5.80
N GLY A 63 -1.59 -17.65 -6.08
CA GLY A 63 -1.27 -17.12 -7.41
C GLY A 63 -1.96 -15.79 -7.77
N GLY A 64 -2.70 -15.19 -6.83
CA GLY A 64 -3.36 -13.89 -7.02
C GLY A 64 -3.41 -13.07 -5.73
N LEU A 65 -3.59 -11.75 -5.86
CA LEU A 65 -3.77 -10.89 -4.70
C LEU A 65 -5.15 -11.08 -4.08
N ILE A 66 -5.18 -11.20 -2.76
CA ILE A 66 -6.41 -11.14 -1.96
C ILE A 66 -6.83 -9.67 -1.88
N GLU A 67 -8.05 -9.38 -2.34
CA GLU A 67 -8.61 -8.03 -2.31
C GLU A 67 -9.14 -7.65 -0.91
N PRO A 68 -9.00 -6.38 -0.50
CA PRO A 68 -9.55 -5.89 0.75
C PRO A 68 -11.08 -5.79 0.68
N ASN A 69 -11.77 -5.99 1.81
CA ASN A 69 -13.20 -5.72 1.88
C ASN A 69 -13.47 -4.26 2.31
N LYS A 70 -14.64 -3.74 1.96
CA LYS A 70 -15.00 -2.33 2.24
C LYS A 70 -15.02 -1.98 3.73
N GLY A 71 -15.33 -2.93 4.61
CA GLY A 71 -15.35 -2.72 6.06
C GLY A 71 -13.95 -2.47 6.60
N GLU A 72 -13.01 -3.34 6.27
CA GLU A 72 -11.59 -3.22 6.65
C GLU A 72 -10.99 -1.90 6.16
N VAL A 73 -11.26 -1.52 4.90
CA VAL A 73 -10.79 -0.25 4.34
C VAL A 73 -11.38 0.94 5.08
N LYS A 74 -12.68 0.89 5.39
CA LYS A 74 -13.36 1.97 6.10
C LYS A 74 -12.77 2.18 7.50
N GLU A 75 -12.58 1.11 8.26
CA GLU A 75 -12.02 1.18 9.62
C GLU A 75 -10.64 1.85 9.61
N LEU A 76 -9.76 1.46 8.68
CA LEU A 76 -8.44 2.06 8.57
C LEU A 76 -8.48 3.49 8.03
N ALA A 77 -9.37 3.79 7.09
CA ALA A 77 -9.55 5.15 6.56
C ALA A 77 -9.99 6.12 7.66
N GLU A 78 -10.88 5.70 8.56
CA GLU A 78 -11.29 6.51 9.72
C GLU A 78 -10.11 6.81 10.65
N VAL A 79 -9.22 5.84 10.90
CA VAL A 79 -8.00 6.06 11.69
C VAL A 79 -7.11 7.10 11.03
N ILE A 80 -6.79 6.93 9.75
CA ILE A 80 -5.93 7.85 8.99
C ILE A 80 -6.54 9.26 8.97
N TYR A 81 -7.85 9.36 8.73
CA TYR A 81 -8.56 10.63 8.69
C TYR A 81 -8.47 11.38 10.03
N ASN A 82 -8.65 10.66 11.14
CA ASN A 82 -8.60 11.22 12.49
C ASN A 82 -7.18 11.69 12.88
N GLU A 83 -6.14 11.02 12.40
CA GLU A 83 -4.75 11.46 12.56
C GLU A 83 -4.43 12.73 11.74
N HIS A 84 -5.26 13.01 10.74
CA HIS A 84 -5.21 14.22 9.92
C HIS A 84 -3.82 14.56 9.35
N PRO A 85 -3.14 13.61 8.67
CA PRO A 85 -1.84 13.88 8.07
C PRO A 85 -1.93 14.95 6.98
N GLU A 86 -0.84 15.69 6.78
CA GLU A 86 -0.71 16.61 5.64
C GLU A 86 -0.89 15.86 4.31
N LYS A 87 -1.53 16.52 3.35
CA LYS A 87 -1.83 15.93 2.04
C LYS A 87 -0.57 15.48 1.27
N SER A 88 0.52 16.24 1.38
CA SER A 88 1.82 15.87 0.81
C SER A 88 2.36 14.56 1.39
N LYS A 89 2.20 14.35 2.71
CA LYS A 89 2.58 13.11 3.39
C LYS A 89 1.71 11.94 2.94
N LEU A 90 0.40 12.15 2.78
CA LEU A 90 -0.49 11.12 2.22
C LEU A 90 -0.02 10.68 0.82
N HIS A 91 0.31 11.62 -0.06
CA HIS A 91 0.78 11.28 -1.40
C HIS A 91 2.10 10.49 -1.37
N PHE A 92 3.01 10.86 -0.46
CA PHE A 92 4.25 10.12 -0.24
C PHE A 92 3.98 8.68 0.19
N PHE A 93 3.16 8.47 1.22
CA PHE A 93 2.84 7.12 1.71
C PHE A 93 2.08 6.30 0.67
N ILE A 94 1.16 6.92 -0.06
CA ILE A 94 0.47 6.25 -1.17
C ILE A 94 1.47 5.75 -2.22
N ALA A 95 2.40 6.61 -2.65
CA ALA A 95 3.41 6.24 -3.63
C ALA A 95 4.26 5.06 -3.15
N GLU A 96 4.70 5.11 -1.89
CA GLU A 96 5.46 4.03 -1.27
C GLU A 96 4.67 2.72 -1.21
N LYS A 97 3.41 2.73 -0.73
CA LYS A 97 2.58 1.53 -0.66
C LYS A 97 2.23 0.98 -2.04
N GLN A 98 2.07 1.83 -3.06
CA GLN A 98 1.89 1.38 -4.45
C GLN A 98 3.11 0.62 -4.96
N LEU A 99 4.32 1.13 -4.69
CA LEU A 99 5.55 0.45 -5.07
C LEU A 99 5.71 -0.88 -4.32
N LEU A 100 5.41 -0.90 -3.02
CA LEU A 100 5.45 -2.12 -2.22
C LEU A 100 4.48 -3.19 -2.76
N LEU A 101 3.24 -2.80 -3.05
CA LEU A 101 2.24 -3.69 -3.63
C LEU A 101 2.67 -4.22 -5.02
N ASN A 102 3.35 -3.41 -5.82
CA ASN A 102 3.88 -3.84 -7.10
C ASN A 102 5.00 -4.87 -6.96
N GLU A 103 5.87 -4.74 -5.95
CA GLU A 103 6.87 -5.78 -5.67
C GLU A 103 6.19 -7.09 -5.23
N ILE A 104 5.16 -7.04 -4.38
CA ILE A 104 4.37 -8.22 -3.99
C ILE A 104 3.77 -8.90 -5.24
N ARG A 105 3.19 -8.12 -6.16
CA ARG A 105 2.64 -8.65 -7.43
C ARG A 105 3.71 -9.36 -8.26
N LYS A 106 4.92 -8.81 -8.34
CA LYS A 106 6.04 -9.45 -9.06
C LYS A 106 6.40 -10.79 -8.42
N VAL A 107 6.54 -10.83 -7.09
CA VAL A 107 6.86 -12.06 -6.35
C VAL A 107 5.79 -13.14 -6.54
N ILE A 108 4.50 -12.78 -6.51
CA ILE A 108 3.40 -13.73 -6.78
C ILE A 108 3.52 -14.29 -8.20
N LYS A 109 3.73 -13.42 -9.19
CA LYS A 109 3.86 -13.82 -10.60
C LYS A 109 5.05 -14.76 -10.82
N GLU A 110 6.20 -14.44 -10.23
CA GLU A 110 7.40 -15.27 -10.31
C GLU A 110 7.19 -16.64 -9.67
N ASN A 111 6.53 -16.72 -8.52
CA ASN A 111 6.19 -18.00 -7.89
C ASN A 111 5.20 -18.82 -8.73
N SER A 112 4.21 -18.19 -9.35
CA SER A 112 3.25 -18.88 -10.22
C SER A 112 3.86 -19.42 -11.52
N THR A 113 5.02 -18.89 -11.94
CA THR A 113 5.72 -19.35 -13.16
C THR A 113 6.68 -20.52 -12.87
N ASN A 114 7.03 -20.72 -11.59
CA ASN A 114 7.94 -21.78 -11.13
C ASN A 114 7.20 -23.01 -10.58
N GLN A 115 5.86 -23.05 -10.65
CA GLN A 115 5.02 -24.22 -10.41
C GLN A 115 4.58 -24.85 -11.74
#